data_AF-A0A512NPQ2-F1
#
_entry.id   AF-A0A512NPQ2-F1
#
_cell.length_a   1.000
_cell.length_b   1.000
_cell.length_c   1.000
_cell.angle_alpha   90.00
_cell.angle_beta   90.00
_cell.angle_gamma   90.00
#
_symmetry.space_group_name_H-M   'P 1'
#
loop_
_entity.id
_entity.type
_entity.pdbx_description
1 polymer ?
#
loop_
_entity_poly.entity_id
_entity_poly.type
_entity_poly.pdbx_seq_one_letter_code
_entity_poly.pdbx_strand_id
1 'polypeptide(L)'
;MRAIDTANATTTPQQAEAFISGKTWRSTESSSGQHIHYSAPDGRDFAWFRGEERILAGEWRIETATDSKGQTVTRLCLRYPGDPVHPISKTAGDQWYCRAAGSVFHWIPERVDGDVLGLAGRTQAPFALTLSNLTITQLKARANPAANR
;
A
#
# COMPACT_ATOMS: atom_id res chain seq x y z
N MET A 1 12.54 21.03 11.83
CA MET A 1 11.93 19.67 11.77
C MET A 1 11.55 19.40 10.32
N ARG A 2 11.87 18.23 9.75
CA ARG A 2 11.50 17.93 8.36
C ARG A 2 9.99 17.68 8.28
N ALA A 3 9.35 17.94 7.14
CA ALA A 3 7.90 17.74 6.98
C ALA A 3 7.45 16.30 7.31
N ILE A 4 8.29 15.31 7.00
CA ILE A 4 8.05 13.89 7.33
C ILE A 4 8.08 13.66 8.85
N ASP A 5 8.98 14.31 9.59
CA ASP A 5 9.05 14.18 11.06
C ASP A 5 7.76 14.72 11.69
N THR A 6 7.27 15.87 11.20
CA THR A 6 6.00 16.44 11.63
C THR A 6 4.84 15.49 11.33
N ALA A 7 4.77 14.95 10.10
CA ALA A 7 3.70 14.03 9.72
C ALA A 7 3.69 12.75 10.59
N ASN A 8 4.86 12.22 10.94
CA ASN A 8 4.97 11.06 11.83
C ASN A 8 4.46 11.37 13.25
N ALA A 9 4.75 12.57 13.75
CA ALA A 9 4.34 12.99 15.09
C ALA A 9 2.84 13.32 15.19
N THR A 10 2.22 13.79 14.09
CA THR A 10 0.84 14.32 14.14
C THR A 10 -0.22 13.38 13.55
N THR A 11 0.16 12.37 12.77
CA THR A 11 -0.80 11.44 12.18
C THR A 11 -1.46 10.59 13.26
N THR A 12 -2.78 10.73 13.43
CA THR A 12 -3.55 9.91 14.38
C THR A 12 -3.92 8.55 13.78
N PRO A 13 -4.25 7.54 14.62
CA PRO A 13 -4.74 6.25 14.11
C PRO A 13 -5.97 6.37 13.22
N GLN A 14 -6.93 7.21 13.60
CA GLN A 14 -8.14 7.44 12.81
C GLN A 14 -7.84 8.10 11.46
N GLN A 15 -6.92 9.06 11.42
CA GLN A 15 -6.48 9.66 10.15
C GLN A 15 -5.77 8.64 9.27
N ALA A 16 -4.94 7.78 9.87
CA ALA A 16 -4.22 6.74 9.13
C ALA A 16 -5.18 5.68 8.56
N GLU A 17 -6.13 5.22 9.35
CA GLU A 17 -7.19 4.30 8.94
C GLU A 17 -7.99 4.89 7.77
N ALA A 18 -8.49 6.12 7.92
CA ALA A 18 -9.25 6.80 6.87
C ALA A 18 -8.41 7.12 5.62
N PHE A 19 -7.08 7.12 5.72
CA PHE A 19 -6.20 7.36 4.59
C PHE A 19 -6.21 6.21 3.59
N ILE A 20 -6.27 4.96 4.07
CA ILE A 20 -6.12 3.74 3.25
C ILE A 20 -7.36 2.83 3.23
N SER A 21 -8.19 2.84 4.28
CA SER A 21 -9.32 1.92 4.43
C SER A 21 -10.34 2.13 3.31
N GLY A 22 -10.63 1.03 2.60
CA GLY A 22 -11.52 1.00 1.45
C GLY A 22 -10.99 1.75 0.23
N LYS A 23 -9.67 1.87 0.05
CA LYS A 23 -9.06 2.64 -1.04
C LYS A 23 -8.07 1.85 -1.86
N THR A 24 -8.06 2.13 -3.16
CA THR A 24 -6.95 1.80 -4.04
C THR A 24 -5.93 2.92 -3.96
N TRP A 25 -4.68 2.63 -3.58
CA TRP A 25 -3.63 3.62 -3.44
C TRP A 25 -2.35 3.19 -4.15
N ARG A 26 -1.65 4.16 -4.71
CA ARG A 26 -0.40 3.98 -5.44
C ARG A 26 0.72 4.59 -4.62
N SER A 27 1.75 3.80 -4.38
CA SER A 27 2.99 4.26 -3.78
C SER A 27 4.12 4.30 -4.82
N THR A 28 5.00 5.28 -4.66
CA THR A 28 6.23 5.44 -5.46
C THR A 28 7.45 5.49 -4.55
N GLU A 29 7.47 4.66 -3.51
CA GLU A 29 8.61 4.56 -2.61
C GLU A 29 9.90 4.24 -3.38
N SER A 30 10.96 5.00 -3.10
CA SER A 30 12.22 4.95 -3.83
C SER A 30 12.91 3.59 -3.80
N SER A 31 12.81 2.85 -2.69
CA SER A 31 13.51 1.57 -2.49
C SER A 31 12.80 0.37 -3.12
N SER A 32 11.48 0.41 -3.24
CA SER A 32 10.66 -0.70 -3.80
C SER A 32 10.06 -0.39 -5.17
N GLY A 33 10.17 0.86 -5.63
CA GLY A 33 9.51 1.32 -6.84
C GLY A 33 7.99 1.37 -6.71
N GLN A 34 7.31 1.52 -7.85
CA GLN A 34 5.86 1.60 -7.90
C GLN A 34 5.20 0.30 -7.40
N HIS A 35 4.22 0.46 -6.52
CA HIS A 35 3.31 -0.61 -6.13
C HIS A 35 1.93 -0.03 -5.84
N ILE A 36 0.91 -0.85 -6.04
CA ILE A 36 -0.50 -0.48 -5.90
C ILE A 36 -1.15 -1.43 -4.93
N HIS A 37 -1.96 -0.90 -4.04
CA HIS A 37 -2.68 -1.68 -3.05
C HIS A 37 -4.15 -1.33 -3.12
N TYR A 38 -5.00 -2.31 -2.83
CA TYR A 38 -6.34 -2.07 -2.36
C TYR A 38 -6.43 -2.59 -0.91
N SER A 39 -6.59 -1.67 0.03
CA SER A 39 -6.73 -1.99 1.45
C SER A 39 -8.22 -2.00 1.80
N ALA A 40 -8.80 -3.20 1.91
CA ALA A 40 -10.22 -3.39 2.21
C ALA A 40 -10.55 -3.02 3.66
N PRO A 41 -11.77 -2.53 3.98
CA PRO A 41 -12.13 -2.11 5.34
C PRO A 41 -12.08 -3.21 6.40
N ASP A 42 -12.00 -4.48 5.99
CA ASP A 42 -11.93 -5.65 6.87
C ASP A 42 -10.49 -6.07 7.22
N GLY A 43 -9.50 -5.25 6.89
CA GLY A 43 -8.09 -5.50 7.19
C GLY A 43 -7.37 -6.35 6.14
N ARG A 44 -8.03 -6.75 5.04
CA ARG A 44 -7.35 -7.41 3.91
C ARG A 44 -6.67 -6.39 3.01
N ASP A 45 -5.48 -6.74 2.51
CA ASP A 45 -4.74 -5.94 1.54
C ASP A 45 -4.47 -6.75 0.27
N PHE A 46 -4.62 -6.12 -0.89
CA PHE A 46 -4.35 -6.74 -2.18
C PHE A 46 -3.35 -5.91 -2.94
N ALA A 47 -2.13 -6.43 -3.09
CA ALA A 47 -1.00 -5.66 -3.57
C ALA A 47 -0.51 -6.14 -4.93
N TRP A 48 -0.20 -5.17 -5.79
CA TRP A 48 0.38 -5.37 -7.10
C TRP A 48 1.72 -4.66 -7.17
N PHE A 49 2.79 -5.45 -7.19
CA PHE A 49 4.16 -4.97 -7.22
C PHE A 49 4.73 -4.95 -8.63
N ARG A 50 5.67 -4.03 -8.85
CA ARG A 50 6.46 -3.98 -10.08
C ARG A 50 7.20 -5.32 -10.29
N GLY A 51 7.09 -5.87 -11.49
CA GLY A 51 7.74 -7.13 -11.87
C GLY A 51 7.08 -8.40 -11.33
N GLU A 52 6.01 -8.28 -10.54
CA GLU A 52 5.23 -9.43 -10.08
C GLU A 52 4.07 -9.71 -11.04
N GLU A 53 3.86 -10.99 -11.34
CA GLU A 53 2.77 -11.44 -12.22
C GLU A 53 1.47 -11.72 -11.46
N ARG A 54 1.55 -11.83 -10.13
CA ARG A 54 0.43 -12.12 -9.24
C ARG A 54 -0.04 -10.90 -8.45
N ILE A 55 -1.27 -10.97 -7.96
CA ILE A 55 -1.74 -10.10 -6.90
C ILE A 55 -1.42 -10.78 -5.57
N LEU A 56 -0.72 -10.09 -4.68
CA LEU A 56 -0.38 -10.58 -3.36
C LEU A 56 -1.56 -10.31 -2.43
N ALA A 57 -2.12 -11.37 -1.87
CA ALA A 57 -3.12 -11.28 -0.82
C ALA A 57 -2.43 -11.19 0.54
N GLY A 58 -2.72 -10.11 1.26
CA GLY A 58 -2.12 -9.80 2.54
C GLY A 58 -3.12 -9.20 3.50
N GLU A 59 -2.59 -8.62 4.56
CA GLU A 59 -3.35 -7.97 5.62
C GLU A 59 -2.69 -6.64 5.96
N TRP A 60 -3.53 -5.69 6.37
CA TRP A 60 -3.10 -4.40 6.87
C TRP A 60 -3.75 -4.09 8.21
N ARG A 61 -3.08 -3.27 9.02
CA ARG A 61 -3.64 -2.69 10.23
C ARG A 61 -2.93 -1.39 10.58
N ILE A 62 -3.64 -0.54 11.32
CA ILE A 62 -3.05 0.59 12.02
C ILE A 62 -2.78 0.20 13.47
N GLU A 63 -1.58 0.51 13.97
CA GLU A 63 -1.24 0.35 15.38
C GLU A 63 -0.56 1.61 15.92
N THR A 64 -0.58 1.76 17.24
CA THR A 64 0.24 2.75 17.94
C THR A 64 1.39 2.04 18.62
N ALA A 65 2.57 2.64 18.56
CA ALA A 65 3.76 2.12 19.23
C ALA A 65 4.65 3.27 19.69
N THR A 66 5.58 2.99 20.58
CA THR A 66 6.60 3.95 20.99
C THR A 66 7.79 3.87 20.05
N ASP A 67 8.30 5.02 19.59
CA ASP A 67 9.53 5.11 18.80
C ASP A 67 10.80 5.11 19.69
N SER A 68 11.98 5.17 19.08
CA SER A 68 13.25 5.17 19.80
C SER A 68 13.50 6.40 20.67
N LYS A 69 12.67 7.45 20.55
CA LYS A 69 12.73 8.68 21.33
C LYS A 69 11.66 8.73 22.44
N GLY A 70 10.92 7.64 22.64
CA GLY A 70 9.84 7.59 23.63
C GLY A 70 8.54 8.25 23.16
N GLN A 71 8.42 8.61 21.89
CA GLN A 71 7.23 9.26 21.35
C GLN A 71 6.23 8.22 20.85
N THR A 72 4.94 8.46 21.09
CA THR A 72 3.89 7.64 20.47
C THR A 72 3.84 7.94 18.98
N VAL A 73 3.92 6.90 18.17
CA VAL A 73 3.86 6.96 16.70
C VAL A 73 2.77 6.02 16.19
N THR A 74 1.95 6.53 15.27
CA THR A 74 1.00 5.73 14.51
C THR A 74 1.73 5.02 13.37
N ARG A 75 1.54 3.70 13.25
CA ARG A 75 2.18 2.86 12.23
C ARG A 75 1.15 2.19 11.33
N LEU A 76 1.45 2.16 10.03
CA LEU A 76 0.82 1.22 9.10
C LEU A 76 1.65 -0.06 9.09
N CYS A 77 0.99 -1.18 9.33
CA CYS A 77 1.59 -2.50 9.24
C CYS A 77 0.98 -3.27 8.07
N LEU A 78 1.84 -3.94 7.32
CA LEU A 78 1.47 -4.83 6.21
C LEU A 78 2.11 -6.20 6.43
N ARG A 79 1.43 -7.27 6.01
CA ARG A 79 2.02 -8.61 5.87
C ARG A 79 1.37 -9.37 4.72
N TYR A 80 2.09 -10.37 4.19
CA TYR A 80 1.68 -11.21 3.07
C TYR A 80 1.96 -12.69 3.40
N PRO A 81 1.12 -13.34 4.22
CA PRO A 81 1.39 -14.69 4.73
C PRO A 81 1.46 -15.77 3.64
N GLY A 82 0.87 -15.51 2.47
CA GLY A 82 0.91 -16.42 1.33
C GLY A 82 2.23 -16.41 0.56
N ASP A 83 3.14 -15.49 0.87
CA ASP A 83 4.43 -15.35 0.20
C ASP A 83 5.59 -15.61 1.18
N PRO A 84 6.66 -16.28 0.73
CA PRO A 84 7.80 -16.60 1.61
C PRO A 84 8.58 -15.35 2.03
N VAL A 85 8.55 -14.30 1.22
CA VAL A 85 9.33 -13.07 1.43
C VAL A 85 8.42 -11.86 1.27
N HIS A 86 8.43 -10.97 2.27
CA HIS A 86 7.69 -9.72 2.23
C HIS A 86 8.28 -8.81 1.13
N PRO A 87 7.45 -8.30 0.19
CA PRO A 87 7.93 -7.61 -1.02
C PRO A 87 8.66 -6.29 -0.73
N ILE A 88 8.38 -5.65 0.41
CA ILE A 88 9.04 -4.41 0.84
C ILE A 88 10.23 -4.66 1.79
N SER A 89 10.01 -5.24 2.99
CA SER A 89 11.08 -5.45 3.98
C SER A 89 12.10 -6.53 3.64
N LYS A 90 11.78 -7.44 2.70
CA LYS A 90 12.61 -8.61 2.35
C LYS A 90 12.82 -9.62 3.48
N THR A 91 12.02 -9.53 4.55
CA THR A 91 11.92 -10.52 5.64
C THR A 91 10.87 -11.58 5.29
N ALA A 92 10.52 -12.49 6.22
CA ALA A 92 9.45 -13.45 6.00
C ALA A 92 8.10 -12.75 5.72
N GLY A 93 7.31 -13.29 4.78
CA GLY A 93 6.06 -12.64 4.34
C GLY A 93 4.96 -12.60 5.38
N ASP A 94 4.92 -13.58 6.30
CA ASP A 94 3.96 -13.64 7.41
C ASP A 94 4.27 -12.67 8.56
N GLN A 95 5.46 -12.05 8.56
CA GLN A 95 5.84 -11.05 9.55
C GLN A 95 5.27 -9.68 9.22
N TRP A 96 4.73 -9.02 10.24
CA TRP A 96 4.28 -7.64 10.16
C TRP A 96 5.45 -6.70 9.89
N TYR A 97 5.38 -5.99 8.77
CA TYR A 97 6.26 -4.88 8.47
C TYR A 97 5.55 -3.56 8.76
N CYS A 98 5.95 -2.92 9.86
CA CYS A 98 5.33 -1.71 10.36
C CYS A 98 6.20 -0.48 10.11
N ARG A 99 5.60 0.59 9.58
CA ARG A 99 6.26 1.88 9.34
C ARG A 99 5.40 3.02 9.85
N ALA A 100 6.04 4.12 10.24
CA ALA A 100 5.31 5.33 10.62
C ALA A 100 4.36 5.77 9.48
N ALA A 101 3.09 5.95 9.80
CA ALA A 101 2.04 6.18 8.79
C ALA A 101 2.29 7.46 7.99
N GLY A 102 2.73 8.55 8.65
CA GLY A 102 3.08 9.81 7.98
C GLY A 102 4.17 9.63 6.91
N SER A 103 5.21 8.85 7.21
CA SER A 103 6.26 8.50 6.25
C SER A 103 5.73 7.69 5.08
N VAL A 104 4.81 6.75 5.31
CA VAL A 104 4.20 5.98 4.20
C VAL A 104 3.38 6.91 3.31
N PHE A 105 2.54 7.76 3.90
CA PHE A 105 1.63 8.64 3.16
C PHE A 105 2.38 9.66 2.30
N HIS A 106 3.58 10.08 2.74
CA HIS A 106 4.47 10.90 1.92
C HIS A 106 4.79 10.26 0.55
N TRP A 107 4.84 8.93 0.48
CA TRP A 107 5.13 8.19 -0.74
C TRP A 107 3.88 7.75 -1.52
N ILE A 108 2.68 8.14 -1.08
CA ILE A 108 1.41 7.84 -1.75
C ILE A 108 0.93 9.10 -2.48
N PRO A 109 1.37 9.32 -3.74
CA PRO A 109 0.92 10.47 -4.53
C PRO A 109 -0.54 10.38 -4.96
N GLU A 110 -1.16 9.19 -4.91
CA GLU A 110 -2.49 8.97 -5.48
C GLU A 110 -3.26 7.90 -4.71
N ARG A 111 -4.55 8.16 -4.47
CA ARG A 111 -5.50 7.22 -3.87
C ARG A 111 -6.90 7.54 -4.35
N VAL A 112 -7.74 6.52 -4.45
CA VAL A 112 -9.14 6.63 -4.87
C VAL A 112 -10.00 5.67 -4.06
N ASP A 113 -11.26 6.04 -3.84
CA ASP A 113 -12.21 5.22 -3.10
C ASP A 113 -12.58 3.95 -3.88
N GLY A 114 -12.67 2.83 -3.16
CA GLY A 114 -13.03 1.52 -3.67
C GLY A 114 -11.90 0.76 -4.35
N ASP A 115 -12.21 -0.47 -4.76
CA ASP A 115 -11.33 -1.34 -5.53
C ASP A 115 -11.46 -1.06 -7.04
N VAL A 116 -10.95 0.08 -7.49
CA VAL A 116 -11.17 0.54 -8.88
C VAL A 116 -10.41 -0.28 -9.93
N LEU A 117 -9.47 -1.11 -9.49
CA LEU A 117 -8.69 -2.04 -10.33
C LEU A 117 -9.19 -3.49 -10.20
N GLY A 118 -10.10 -3.77 -9.26
CA GLY A 118 -10.62 -5.10 -8.99
C GLY A 118 -9.57 -6.06 -8.42
N LEU A 119 -8.60 -5.56 -7.64
CA LEU A 119 -7.51 -6.36 -7.08
C LEU A 119 -8.02 -7.45 -6.14
N ALA A 120 -9.08 -7.19 -5.36
CA ALA A 120 -9.64 -8.16 -4.43
C ALA A 120 -10.22 -9.40 -5.11
N GLY A 121 -10.62 -9.26 -6.39
CA GLY A 121 -11.16 -10.35 -7.20
C GLY A 121 -10.14 -11.07 -8.07
N ARG A 122 -8.84 -10.74 -7.94
CA ARG A 122 -7.77 -11.22 -8.83
C ARG A 122 -6.73 -12.00 -8.06
N THR A 123 -6.24 -13.07 -8.70
CA THR A 123 -5.00 -13.76 -8.30
C THR A 123 -3.82 -13.39 -9.20
N GLN A 124 -4.10 -12.97 -10.43
CA GLN A 124 -3.11 -12.56 -11.44
C GLN A 124 -3.17 -11.05 -11.68
N ALA A 125 -2.00 -10.44 -11.87
CA ALA A 125 -1.90 -9.05 -12.27
C ALA A 125 -2.56 -8.86 -13.65
N PRO A 126 -3.27 -7.74 -13.90
CA PRO A 126 -3.88 -7.48 -15.20
C PRO A 126 -2.86 -7.46 -16.36
N PHE A 127 -1.62 -7.09 -16.04
CA PHE A 127 -0.44 -7.15 -16.90
C PHE A 127 0.81 -7.04 -16.03
N ALA A 128 1.99 -7.33 -16.57
CA ALA A 128 3.24 -7.09 -15.86
C ALA A 128 3.47 -5.58 -15.68
N LEU A 129 3.56 -5.11 -14.44
CA LEU A 129 3.90 -3.72 -14.13
C LEU A 129 5.39 -3.51 -14.36
N THR A 130 5.77 -3.18 -15.60
CA THR A 130 7.17 -2.96 -15.99
C THR A 130 7.58 -1.48 -15.97
N LEU A 131 6.63 -0.61 -16.33
CA LEU A 131 6.76 0.84 -16.29
C LEU A 131 6.63 1.37 -14.86
N SER A 132 7.39 2.41 -14.55
CA SER A 132 7.23 3.18 -13.31
C SER A 132 6.28 4.35 -13.53
N ASN A 133 5.65 4.80 -12.43
CA ASN A 133 4.84 6.01 -12.33
C ASN A 133 3.54 6.04 -13.14
N LEU A 134 2.96 4.88 -13.48
CA LEU A 134 1.60 4.86 -14.05
C LEU A 134 0.57 5.31 -13.01
N THR A 135 -0.30 6.26 -13.33
CA THR A 135 -1.40 6.66 -12.43
C THR A 135 -2.45 5.56 -12.30
N ILE A 136 -3.27 5.59 -11.24
CA ILE A 136 -4.37 4.62 -11.05
C ILE A 136 -5.32 4.67 -12.25
N THR A 137 -5.59 5.86 -12.79
CA THR A 137 -6.38 6.02 -14.02
C THR A 137 -5.74 5.33 -15.22
N GLN A 138 -4.43 5.50 -15.44
CA GLN A 138 -3.71 4.82 -16.53
C GLN A 138 -3.70 3.30 -16.35
N LEU A 139 -3.51 2.82 -15.13
CA LEU A 139 -3.58 1.40 -14.79
C LEU A 139 -4.97 0.83 -15.09
N LYS A 140 -6.04 1.54 -14.69
CA LYS A 140 -7.42 1.14 -14.94
C LYS A 140 -7.73 1.05 -16.43
N ALA A 141 -7.32 2.07 -17.20
CA ALA A 141 -7.51 2.09 -18.66
C ALA A 141 -6.81 0.91 -19.34
N ARG A 142 -5.60 0.56 -18.88
CA ARG A 142 -4.84 -0.56 -19.44
C ARG A 142 -5.34 -1.94 -18.99
N ALA A 143 -5.84 -2.05 -17.75
CA ALA A 143 -6.41 -3.28 -17.23
C ALA A 143 -7.76 -3.62 -17.89
N ASN A 144 -8.53 -2.62 -18.33
CA ASN A 144 -9.84 -2.76 -18.94
C ASN A 144 -9.96 -1.99 -20.28
N PRO A 145 -9.23 -2.40 -21.34
CA PRO A 145 -9.19 -1.66 -22.61
C PRO A 145 -10.53 -1.62 -23.37
N ALA A 146 -11.50 -2.47 -23.00
CA ALA A 146 -12.84 -2.52 -23.61
C ALA A 146 -13.86 -1.53 -23.01
N ALA A 147 -13.57 -0.90 -21.86
CA ALA A 147 -14.49 0.04 -21.19
C ALA A 147 -14.44 1.48 -21.77
N ASN A 148 -13.67 1.68 -22.84
CA ASN A 148 -13.43 2.97 -23.49
C ASN A 148 -13.87 2.97 -24.98
N ARG A 149 -14.72 2.02 -25.38
CA ARG A 149 -15.40 1.98 -26.69
C ARG A 149 -16.89 2.22 -26.53
#